data_AF-A0A1W6NYW2-F1
#
_entry.id   AF-A0A1W6NYW2-F1
#
_cell.length_a   1.000
_cell.length_b   1.000
_cell.length_c   1.000
_cell.angle_alpha   90.00
_cell.angle_beta   90.00
_cell.angle_gamma   90.00
#
_symmetry.space_group_name_H-M   'P 1'
#
loop_
_entity.id
_entity.type
_entity.pdbx_description
1 polymer ?
#
loop_
_entity_poly.entity_id
_entity_poly.type
_entity_poly.pdbx_seq_one_letter_code
_entity_poly.pdbx_strand_id
1 'polypeptide(L)'
;MADFRNALAMAESGGDYGVTNTLGYMGRYQFGDDRLTDFQRATGQQFTREQFLGSPDLQEAAYAWHIADIDRQLAPLVGAVVGGQTMDRDALRGMAHLGGVGGARRYVESGGAYNPSDAYGTALSDYAGRFGGQGTQEAPAATVNALATTPAPQEPQQNALALPPRWQPNYLDPQAFQLDLSQFVRRT
;
A
#
# COMPACT_ATOMS: atom_id res chain seq x y z
N MET A 1 -18.89 -3.45 9.58
CA MET A 1 -17.57 -3.31 8.92
C MET A 1 -16.56 -4.11 9.71
N ALA A 2 -15.53 -4.66 9.05
CA ALA A 2 -14.29 -4.98 9.74
C ALA A 2 -13.47 -3.69 9.90
N ASP A 3 -12.65 -3.61 10.95
CA ASP A 3 -11.58 -2.62 11.04
C ASP A 3 -10.52 -2.96 9.97
N PHE A 4 -10.07 -1.98 9.18
CA PHE A 4 -9.01 -2.15 8.19
C PHE A 4 -7.77 -2.84 8.77
N ARG A 5 -7.41 -2.55 10.04
CA ARG A 5 -6.33 -3.23 10.77
C ARG A 5 -6.52 -4.74 10.86
N ASN A 6 -7.74 -5.18 11.13
CA ASN A 6 -8.06 -6.60 11.24
C ASN A 6 -8.28 -7.24 9.86
N ALA A 7 -8.84 -6.52 8.90
CA ALA A 7 -8.94 -6.98 7.51
C ALA A 7 -7.56 -7.23 6.91
N LEU A 8 -6.61 -6.31 7.10
CA LEU A 8 -5.23 -6.45 6.65
C LEU A 8 -4.51 -7.58 7.38
N ALA A 9 -4.58 -7.65 8.71
CA ALA A 9 -3.94 -8.72 9.47
C ALA A 9 -4.42 -10.13 9.04
N MET A 10 -5.73 -10.29 8.77
CA MET A 10 -6.29 -11.54 8.24
C MET A 10 -5.89 -11.81 6.79
N ALA A 11 -5.58 -10.78 6.00
CA ALA A 11 -5.09 -10.90 4.64
C ALA A 11 -3.62 -11.30 4.57
N GLU A 12 -2.77 -10.69 5.40
CA GLU A 12 -1.31 -10.82 5.36
C GLU A 12 -0.79 -12.08 6.08
N SER A 13 -1.42 -12.49 7.19
CA SER A 13 -0.86 -13.55 8.07
C SER A 13 -1.90 -14.48 8.68
N GLY A 14 -3.19 -14.28 8.39
CA GLY A 14 -4.27 -14.85 9.19
C GLY A 14 -4.32 -14.32 10.64
N GLY A 15 -3.63 -13.21 10.93
CA GLY A 15 -3.54 -12.58 12.24
C GLY A 15 -2.37 -13.04 13.12
N ASP A 16 -1.44 -13.85 12.59
CA ASP A 16 -0.33 -14.46 13.34
C ASP A 16 0.89 -13.53 13.44
N TYR A 17 1.36 -13.23 14.66
CA TYR A 17 2.53 -12.38 14.89
C TYR A 17 3.88 -13.10 14.68
N GLY A 18 3.90 -14.44 14.73
CA GLY A 18 5.13 -15.24 14.78
C GLY A 18 5.63 -15.77 13.44
N VAL A 19 4.93 -15.48 12.34
CA VAL A 19 5.22 -16.04 11.02
C VAL A 19 6.24 -15.25 10.21
N THR A 20 6.84 -15.92 9.24
CA THR A 20 7.61 -15.32 8.14
C THR A 20 7.22 -16.03 6.85
N ASN A 21 7.06 -15.29 5.76
CA ASN A 21 6.86 -15.89 4.44
C ASN A 21 8.19 -16.23 3.74
N THR A 22 8.11 -16.94 2.63
CA THR A 22 9.23 -17.34 1.73
C THR A 22 10.16 -16.20 1.30
N LEU A 23 9.72 -14.95 1.38
CA LEU A 23 10.47 -13.76 0.97
C LEU A 23 11.04 -12.95 2.14
N GLY A 24 10.85 -13.41 3.37
CA GLY A 24 11.35 -12.71 4.55
C GLY A 24 10.45 -11.59 5.07
N TYR A 25 9.22 -11.42 4.60
CA TYR A 25 8.25 -10.53 5.25
C TYR A 25 7.71 -11.16 6.55
N MET A 26 7.43 -10.32 7.56
CA MET A 26 7.30 -10.73 8.96
C MET A 26 6.00 -10.35 9.66
N GLY A 27 5.47 -11.32 10.42
CA GLY A 27 4.50 -11.10 11.48
C GLY A 27 3.11 -10.67 10.99
N ARG A 28 2.33 -10.07 11.90
CA ARG A 28 0.87 -9.91 11.74
C ARG A 28 0.46 -9.13 10.49
N TYR A 29 1.34 -8.24 10.04
CA TYR A 29 1.14 -7.35 8.90
C TYR A 29 2.22 -7.51 7.84
N GLN A 30 2.91 -8.67 7.79
CA GLN A 30 3.95 -8.99 6.82
C GLN A 30 4.84 -7.78 6.48
N PHE A 31 5.65 -7.35 7.44
CA PHE A 31 6.58 -6.23 7.23
C PHE A 31 7.92 -6.69 6.66
N GLY A 32 8.44 -5.98 5.65
CA GLY A 32 9.77 -6.18 5.09
C GLY A 32 10.84 -5.37 5.81
N ASP A 33 12.08 -5.86 5.81
CA ASP A 33 13.20 -5.30 6.59
C ASP A 33 13.49 -3.81 6.28
N ASP A 34 13.38 -3.37 5.02
CA ASP A 34 13.55 -1.95 4.65
C ASP A 34 12.54 -1.03 5.36
N ARG A 35 11.27 -1.45 5.42
CA ARG A 35 10.19 -0.65 6.03
C ARG A 35 10.29 -0.62 7.54
N LEU A 36 10.80 -1.70 8.16
CA LEU A 36 11.17 -1.70 9.58
C LEU A 36 12.42 -0.88 9.87
N THR A 37 13.34 -0.77 8.90
CA THR A 37 14.48 0.14 9.00
C THR A 37 14.02 1.60 8.94
N ASP A 38 13.01 1.95 8.11
CA ASP A 38 12.37 3.27 8.16
C ASP A 38 11.68 3.56 9.50
N PHE A 39 10.95 2.58 10.06
CA PHE A 39 10.32 2.72 11.37
C PHE A 39 11.35 2.97 12.49
N GLN A 40 12.45 2.22 12.49
CA GLN A 40 13.59 2.44 13.40
C GLN A 40 14.22 3.82 13.21
N ARG A 41 14.47 4.24 11.96
CA ARG A 41 14.98 5.59 11.62
C ARG A 41 14.04 6.71 12.07
N ALA A 42 12.72 6.51 11.99
CA ALA A 42 11.71 7.52 12.31
C ALA A 42 11.39 7.63 13.82
N THR A 43 11.59 6.56 14.59
CA THR A 43 11.25 6.51 16.03
C THR A 43 12.45 6.49 16.96
N GLY A 44 13.65 6.20 16.45
CA GLY A 44 14.86 5.96 17.26
C GLY A 44 14.88 4.60 17.95
N GLN A 45 13.87 3.75 17.76
CA GLN A 45 13.88 2.36 18.24
C GLN A 45 14.93 1.55 17.48
N GLN A 46 15.47 0.50 18.12
CA GLN A 46 16.45 -0.42 17.55
C GLN A 46 16.05 -1.85 17.95
N PHE A 47 15.96 -2.77 16.98
CA PHE A 47 15.58 -4.16 17.25
C PHE A 47 16.07 -5.13 16.17
N THR A 48 16.24 -6.41 16.53
CA THR A 48 16.47 -7.49 15.56
C THR A 48 15.16 -8.08 15.03
N ARG A 49 15.27 -8.84 13.95
CA ARG A 49 14.22 -9.69 13.37
C ARG A 49 13.50 -10.57 14.40
N GLU A 50 14.26 -11.20 15.29
CA GLU A 50 13.74 -12.05 16.38
C GLU A 50 12.97 -11.23 17.42
N GLN A 51 13.45 -10.03 17.74
CA GLN A 51 12.79 -9.12 18.68
C GLN A 51 11.49 -8.55 18.10
N PHE A 52 11.44 -8.31 16.78
CA PHE A 52 10.22 -7.91 16.07
C PHE A 52 9.17 -9.03 16.06
N LEU A 53 9.55 -10.25 15.66
CA LEU A 53 8.65 -11.41 15.65
C LEU A 53 8.20 -11.81 17.07
N GLY A 54 9.05 -11.61 18.08
CA GLY A 54 8.75 -11.92 19.49
C GLY A 54 7.92 -10.86 20.24
N SER A 55 7.59 -9.73 19.62
CA SER A 55 6.94 -8.59 20.31
C SER A 55 5.70 -8.07 19.56
N PRO A 56 4.48 -8.53 19.92
CA PRO A 56 3.23 -8.04 19.33
C PRO A 56 3.08 -6.51 19.43
N ASP A 57 3.40 -5.91 20.57
CA ASP A 57 3.30 -4.47 20.80
C ASP A 57 4.20 -3.66 19.83
N LEU A 58 5.36 -4.21 19.47
CA LEU A 58 6.28 -3.60 18.52
C LEU A 58 5.74 -3.69 17.07
N GLN A 59 5.10 -4.79 16.71
CA GLN A 59 4.43 -4.93 15.41
C GLN A 59 3.22 -3.99 15.29
N GLU A 60 2.47 -3.79 16.37
CA GLU A 60 1.35 -2.85 16.43
C GLU A 60 1.82 -1.38 16.41
N ALA A 61 2.94 -1.05 17.06
CA ALA A 61 3.55 0.27 16.95
C ALA A 61 4.06 0.56 15.53
N ALA A 62 4.70 -0.41 14.88
CA ALA A 62 5.13 -0.31 13.48
C ALA A 62 3.93 -0.17 12.53
N TYR A 63 2.84 -0.91 12.76
CA TYR A 63 1.58 -0.78 12.02
C TYR A 63 0.96 0.62 12.16
N ALA A 64 0.77 1.10 13.40
CA ALA A 64 0.17 2.40 13.65
C ALA A 64 0.97 3.55 13.01
N TRP A 65 2.31 3.50 13.08
CA TRP A 65 3.19 4.43 12.39
C TRP A 65 3.09 4.31 10.85
N HIS A 66 3.04 3.09 10.32
CA HIS A 66 2.97 2.84 8.88
C HIS A 66 1.68 3.41 8.26
N ILE A 67 0.53 3.20 8.90
CA ILE A 67 -0.75 3.75 8.41
C ILE A 67 -0.79 5.27 8.54
N ALA A 68 -0.29 5.84 9.65
CA ALA A 68 -0.21 7.30 9.81
C ALA A 68 0.70 7.95 8.76
N ASP A 69 1.78 7.29 8.36
CA ASP A 69 2.67 7.73 7.28
C ASP A 69 2.00 7.66 5.90
N ILE A 70 1.29 6.55 5.59
CA ILE A 70 0.51 6.43 4.35
C ILE A 70 -0.57 7.51 4.28
N ASP A 71 -1.41 7.63 5.31
CA ASP A 71 -2.52 8.59 5.36
C ASP A 71 -2.00 10.01 5.10
N ARG A 72 -0.90 10.39 5.74
CA ARG A 72 -0.23 11.68 5.54
C ARG A 72 0.26 11.88 4.10
N GLN A 73 0.88 10.88 3.49
CA GLN A 73 1.49 11.01 2.16
C GLN A 73 0.49 10.87 1.01
N LEU A 74 -0.65 10.19 1.21
CA LEU A 74 -1.68 9.94 0.21
C LEU A 74 -2.99 10.72 0.43
N ALA A 75 -3.13 11.49 1.51
CA ALA A 75 -4.29 12.37 1.74
C ALA A 75 -4.74 13.20 0.51
N PRO A 76 -3.85 13.76 -0.35
CA PRO A 76 -4.26 14.50 -1.56
C PRO A 76 -4.93 13.65 -2.66
N LEU A 77 -4.92 12.32 -2.54
CA LEU A 77 -5.50 11.38 -3.51
C LEU A 77 -6.84 10.79 -3.04
N VAL A 78 -7.24 11.07 -1.79
CA VAL A 78 -8.50 10.57 -1.22
C VAL A 78 -9.68 11.15 -2.00
N GLY A 79 -10.54 10.28 -2.54
CA GLY A 79 -11.68 10.67 -3.37
C GLY A 79 -11.39 10.74 -4.87
N ALA A 80 -10.16 10.48 -5.32
CA ALA A 80 -9.87 10.28 -6.74
C ALA A 80 -10.64 9.07 -7.30
N VAL A 81 -11.00 9.08 -8.59
CA VAL A 81 -11.72 7.97 -9.24
C VAL A 81 -10.83 7.34 -10.31
N VAL A 82 -10.57 6.03 -10.17
CA VAL A 82 -9.67 5.25 -11.04
C VAL A 82 -10.39 3.97 -11.45
N GLY A 83 -10.48 3.69 -12.76
CA GLY A 83 -11.20 2.51 -13.27
C GLY A 83 -12.70 2.44 -12.91
N GLY A 84 -13.29 3.54 -12.43
CA GLY A 84 -14.65 3.58 -11.87
C GLY A 84 -14.74 3.33 -10.36
N GLN A 85 -13.63 2.99 -9.70
CA GLN A 85 -13.55 2.88 -8.23
C GLN A 85 -13.11 4.22 -7.60
N THR A 86 -13.75 4.62 -6.50
CA THR A 86 -13.28 5.73 -5.66
C THR A 86 -12.13 5.27 -4.74
N MET A 87 -11.06 6.03 -4.73
CA MET A 87 -9.88 5.84 -3.88
C MET A 87 -10.15 6.43 -2.49
N ASP A 88 -10.85 5.68 -1.63
CA ASP A 88 -10.93 6.03 -0.20
C ASP A 88 -9.61 5.73 0.55
N ARG A 89 -9.58 6.00 1.85
CA ARG A 89 -8.38 5.79 2.67
C ARG A 89 -7.95 4.32 2.73
N ASP A 90 -8.88 3.38 2.79
CA ASP A 90 -8.56 1.95 2.95
C ASP A 90 -8.12 1.33 1.62
N ALA A 91 -8.65 1.80 0.49
CA ALA A 91 -8.10 1.51 -0.84
C ALA A 91 -6.65 2.01 -0.98
N LEU A 92 -6.39 3.26 -0.57
CA LEU A 92 -5.05 3.86 -0.63
C LEU A 92 -4.06 3.18 0.33
N ARG A 93 -4.51 2.82 1.55
CA ARG A 93 -3.72 2.05 2.52
C ARG A 93 -3.39 0.65 2.00
N GLY A 94 -4.35 -0.05 1.40
CA GLY A 94 -4.12 -1.33 0.74
C GLY A 94 -3.02 -1.22 -0.32
N MET A 95 -3.20 -0.38 -1.34
CA MET A 95 -2.20 -0.18 -2.39
C MET A 95 -0.81 0.20 -1.85
N ALA A 96 -0.76 1.06 -0.83
CA ALA A 96 0.49 1.56 -0.27
C ALA A 96 1.17 0.59 0.70
N HIS A 97 0.44 -0.41 1.21
CA HIS A 97 1.02 -1.55 1.91
C HIS A 97 1.70 -2.50 0.91
N LEU A 98 1.00 -2.83 -0.19
CA LEU A 98 1.47 -3.78 -1.20
C LEU A 98 2.65 -3.26 -2.04
N GLY A 99 2.51 -2.09 -2.67
CA GLY A 99 3.53 -1.52 -3.57
C GLY A 99 4.14 -0.20 -3.09
N GLY A 100 4.00 0.11 -1.81
CA GLY A 100 4.50 1.35 -1.22
C GLY A 100 3.72 2.60 -1.62
N VAL A 101 3.92 3.68 -0.86
CA VAL A 101 3.32 5.01 -1.11
C VAL A 101 3.56 5.50 -2.54
N GLY A 102 4.77 5.28 -3.07
CA GLY A 102 5.12 5.67 -4.44
C GLY A 102 4.37 4.87 -5.51
N GLY A 103 4.17 3.57 -5.30
CA GLY A 103 3.42 2.71 -6.22
C GLY A 103 1.93 3.08 -6.24
N ALA A 104 1.31 3.19 -5.06
CA ALA A 104 -0.07 3.64 -4.89
C ALA A 104 -0.33 5.02 -5.51
N ARG A 105 0.58 5.98 -5.27
CA ARG A 105 0.53 7.31 -5.89
C ARG A 105 0.56 7.24 -7.41
N ARG A 106 1.52 6.49 -7.97
CA ARG A 106 1.69 6.36 -9.42
C ARG A 106 0.52 5.61 -10.09
N TYR A 107 -0.12 4.66 -9.40
CA TYR A 107 -1.36 4.03 -9.87
C TYR A 107 -2.45 5.07 -10.07
N VAL A 108 -2.73 5.90 -9.06
CA VAL A 108 -3.77 6.94 -9.13
C VAL A 108 -3.42 8.03 -10.16
N GLU A 109 -2.20 8.55 -10.12
CA GLU A 109 -1.74 9.62 -11.03
C GLU A 109 -1.65 9.18 -12.51
N SER A 110 -1.56 7.87 -12.78
CA SER A 110 -1.61 7.31 -14.15
C SER A 110 -3.01 6.84 -14.57
N GLY A 111 -4.05 7.09 -13.77
CA GLY A 111 -5.41 6.60 -14.06
C GLY A 111 -5.52 5.07 -14.07
N GLY A 112 -4.65 4.37 -13.35
CA GLY A 112 -4.58 2.91 -13.29
C GLY A 112 -3.72 2.25 -14.38
N ALA A 113 -3.08 3.02 -15.26
CA ALA A 113 -2.19 2.47 -16.30
C ALA A 113 -0.90 1.88 -15.73
N TYR A 114 -0.39 2.41 -14.61
CA TYR A 114 0.64 1.78 -13.80
C TYR A 114 -0.01 0.90 -12.73
N ASN A 115 -0.21 -0.38 -13.04
CA ASN A 115 -0.78 -1.37 -12.12
C ASN A 115 0.13 -2.61 -12.06
N PRO A 116 1.31 -2.52 -11.43
CA PRO A 116 2.14 -3.70 -11.19
C PRO A 116 1.41 -4.67 -10.27
N SER A 117 1.62 -5.97 -10.52
CA SER A 117 1.42 -6.98 -9.50
C SER A 117 2.65 -7.10 -8.61
N ASP A 118 2.43 -7.58 -7.40
CA ASP A 118 3.42 -8.39 -6.69
C ASP A 118 3.75 -9.66 -7.53
N ALA A 119 4.84 -10.39 -7.22
CA ALA A 119 5.12 -11.66 -7.92
C ALA A 119 4.15 -12.83 -7.57
N TYR A 120 3.18 -12.63 -6.67
CA TYR A 120 2.07 -13.55 -6.45
C TYR A 120 1.00 -13.41 -7.55
N GLY A 121 0.91 -12.24 -8.18
CA GLY A 121 -0.08 -11.85 -9.19
C GLY A 121 -1.07 -10.79 -8.70
N THR A 122 -1.06 -10.45 -7.40
CA THR A 122 -1.91 -9.45 -6.78
C THR A 122 -1.54 -8.05 -7.27
N ALA A 123 -2.43 -7.39 -7.98
CA ALA A 123 -2.23 -6.03 -8.47
C ALA A 123 -2.57 -4.98 -7.40
N LEU A 124 -2.06 -3.75 -7.57
CA LEU A 124 -2.48 -2.60 -6.75
C LEU A 124 -4.00 -2.43 -6.78
N SER A 125 -4.63 -2.59 -7.95
CA SER A 125 -6.09 -2.60 -8.11
C SER A 125 -6.80 -3.60 -7.20
N ASP A 126 -6.18 -4.75 -6.94
CA ASP A 126 -6.83 -5.84 -6.21
C ASP A 126 -6.82 -5.54 -4.72
N TYR A 127 -5.74 -4.95 -4.21
CA TYR A 127 -5.70 -4.40 -2.84
C TYR A 127 -6.60 -3.16 -2.71
N ALA A 128 -6.69 -2.31 -3.74
CA ALA A 128 -7.65 -1.21 -3.75
C ALA A 128 -9.09 -1.73 -3.62
N GLY A 129 -9.47 -2.77 -4.38
CA GLY A 129 -10.81 -3.37 -4.36
C GLY A 129 -11.10 -4.23 -3.12
N ARG A 130 -10.07 -4.86 -2.53
CA ARG A 130 -10.18 -5.71 -1.32
C ARG A 130 -10.48 -4.90 -0.06
N PHE A 131 -9.86 -3.72 0.06
CA PHE A 131 -9.93 -2.90 1.28
C PHE A 131 -10.79 -1.65 1.13
N GLY A 132 -10.89 -1.08 -0.07
CA GLY A 132 -11.79 0.03 -0.37
C GLY A 132 -13.27 -0.33 -0.28
N GLY A 133 -14.13 0.68 -0.24
CA GLY A 133 -15.59 0.55 -0.18
C GLY A 133 -16.14 0.06 1.16
N GLN A 134 -15.29 -0.27 2.14
CA GLN A 134 -15.71 -0.69 3.47
C GLN A 134 -15.90 0.49 4.44
N GLY A 135 -15.28 1.65 4.17
CA GLY A 135 -15.56 2.90 4.87
C GLY A 135 -16.94 3.46 4.52
N THR A 136 -17.63 4.05 5.51
CA THR A 136 -18.89 4.76 5.26
C THR A 136 -18.68 5.95 4.35
N GLN A 137 -19.56 6.10 3.35
CA GLN A 137 -19.58 7.26 2.47
C GLN A 137 -19.91 8.54 3.27
N GLU A 138 -18.90 9.36 3.59
CA GLU A 138 -19.14 10.79 3.75
C GLU A 138 -19.49 11.33 2.36
N ALA A 139 -20.77 11.60 2.14
CA ALA A 139 -21.31 11.81 0.80
C ALA A 139 -20.72 13.06 0.13
N PRO A 140 -20.08 12.94 -1.05
CA PRO A 140 -19.71 14.11 -1.83
C PRO A 140 -20.98 14.83 -2.29
N ALA A 141 -21.03 16.14 -2.11
CA ALA A 141 -22.18 16.95 -2.51
C ALA A 141 -22.44 16.81 -4.02
N ALA A 142 -23.67 16.47 -4.40
CA ALA A 142 -23.99 16.08 -5.77
C ALA A 142 -23.93 17.26 -6.76
N THR A 143 -23.24 17.05 -7.87
CA THR A 143 -23.68 17.50 -9.20
C THR A 143 -23.13 16.55 -10.24
N VAL A 144 -24.00 15.76 -10.86
CA VAL A 144 -23.67 15.00 -12.08
C VAL A 144 -23.95 15.89 -13.29
N ASN A 145 -23.07 15.84 -14.28
CA ASN A 145 -23.36 16.28 -15.64
C ASN A 145 -22.52 15.44 -16.61
N ALA A 146 -23.13 14.39 -17.15
CA ALA A 146 -22.49 13.49 -18.10
C ALA A 146 -23.04 13.76 -19.51
N LEU A 147 -22.16 14.15 -20.43
CA LEU A 147 -22.39 14.11 -21.87
C LEU A 147 -21.13 13.51 -22.53
N ALA A 148 -21.33 12.62 -23.50
CA ALA A 148 -20.26 11.79 -24.07
C ALA A 148 -19.74 12.35 -25.42
N THR A 149 -18.61 11.83 -25.92
CA THR A 149 -18.55 10.90 -27.09
C THR A 149 -17.12 10.83 -27.70
N THR A 150 -16.67 9.61 -28.07
CA THR A 150 -15.52 9.24 -28.94
C THR A 150 -14.05 9.53 -28.51
N PRO A 151 -13.04 8.78 -29.03
CA PRO A 151 -11.64 8.79 -28.53
C PRO A 151 -10.54 9.19 -29.55
N ALA A 152 -9.31 9.42 -29.01
CA ALA A 152 -7.99 9.52 -29.69
C ALA A 152 -7.78 10.76 -30.62
N PRO A 153 -6.54 11.30 -30.82
CA PRO A 153 -5.21 10.64 -30.75
C PRO A 153 -4.18 11.30 -29.77
N GLN A 154 -2.88 11.02 -29.95
CA GLN A 154 -1.77 11.26 -29.00
C GLN A 154 -1.03 12.62 -29.19
N GLU A 155 -0.09 12.90 -28.27
CA GLU A 155 0.65 14.16 -28.05
C GLU A 155 1.48 14.70 -29.23
N PRO A 156 1.95 15.97 -29.14
CA PRO A 156 3.38 16.14 -28.85
C PRO A 156 3.69 17.05 -27.62
N GLN A 157 4.84 16.77 -26.98
CA GLN A 157 5.31 17.39 -25.73
C GLN A 157 6.16 18.65 -25.96
N GLN A 158 6.15 19.60 -25.00
CA GLN A 158 7.31 20.45 -24.65
C GLN A 158 7.08 21.36 -23.41
N ASN A 159 8.02 21.28 -22.44
CA ASN A 159 8.49 22.29 -21.46
C ASN A 159 7.44 23.06 -20.59
N ALA A 160 7.69 23.37 -19.31
CA ALA A 160 8.95 23.77 -18.69
C ALA A 160 8.95 23.70 -17.13
N LEU A 161 10.05 24.21 -16.53
CA LEU A 161 10.28 24.54 -15.11
C LEU A 161 10.62 23.38 -14.16
N ALA A 162 11.83 23.43 -13.61
CA ALA A 162 12.37 22.47 -12.66
C ALA A 162 12.23 22.93 -11.19
N LEU A 163 12.18 21.96 -10.28
CA LEU A 163 12.23 22.15 -8.83
C LEU A 163 13.45 21.39 -8.24
N PRO A 164 14.02 21.80 -7.09
CA PRO A 164 15.24 21.22 -6.54
C PRO A 164 15.05 19.76 -6.07
N PRO A 165 16.12 18.95 -6.07
CA PRO A 165 16.02 17.49 -5.98
C PRO A 165 15.66 17.01 -4.56
N ARG A 166 14.65 16.12 -4.46
CA ARG A 166 14.40 15.31 -3.27
C ARG A 166 14.17 13.84 -3.66
N TRP A 167 15.16 13.01 -3.31
CA TRP A 167 15.20 11.55 -3.44
C TRP A 167 15.20 10.96 -4.87
N GLN A 168 16.09 9.99 -5.06
CA GLN A 168 16.24 9.18 -6.27
C GLN A 168 15.79 7.74 -5.95
N PRO A 169 14.95 7.09 -6.76
CA PRO A 169 14.49 5.73 -6.50
C PRO A 169 15.49 4.72 -7.07
N ASN A 170 16.34 4.15 -6.20
CA ASN A 170 17.27 3.08 -6.56
C ASN A 170 17.35 2.02 -5.44
N TYR A 171 16.24 1.32 -5.21
CA TYR A 171 16.20 -0.15 -5.05
C TYR A 171 14.73 -0.59 -5.03
N LEU A 172 14.24 -1.08 -6.18
CA LEU A 172 13.15 -2.04 -6.25
C LEU A 172 13.73 -3.22 -7.01
N ASP A 173 14.02 -4.31 -6.30
CA ASP A 173 14.42 -5.56 -6.94
C ASP A 173 13.18 -6.18 -7.62
N PRO A 174 13.18 -6.39 -8.95
CA PRO A 174 12.03 -6.92 -9.68
C PRO A 174 11.84 -8.45 -9.53
N GLN A 175 12.50 -9.12 -8.57
CA GLN A 175 12.44 -10.58 -8.40
C GLN A 175 11.52 -11.11 -7.28
N ALA A 176 10.95 -10.24 -6.43
CA ALA A 176 10.22 -10.69 -5.24
C ALA A 176 8.69 -10.45 -5.31
N PHE A 177 8.00 -10.92 -4.26
CA PHE A 177 6.60 -10.62 -3.88
C PHE A 177 5.49 -11.63 -4.27
N GLN A 178 5.80 -12.95 -4.28
CA GLN A 178 4.88 -14.09 -4.00
C GLN A 178 4.10 -14.02 -2.53
N LEU A 179 1.90 -14.33 -1.77
CA LEU A 179 0.93 -14.27 -0.58
C LEU A 179 0.14 -15.57 -0.34
N ASP A 180 0.50 -16.67 -1.02
CA ASP A 180 -0.12 -17.98 -0.79
C ASP A 180 0.07 -18.45 0.67
N LEU A 181 -1.05 -18.79 1.32
CA LEU A 181 -1.11 -19.22 2.72
C LEU A 181 -0.37 -20.55 2.98
N SER A 182 0.04 -21.29 1.95
CA SER A 182 0.96 -22.43 2.09
C SER A 182 2.41 -22.02 2.45
N GLN A 183 2.79 -20.76 2.22
CA GLN A 183 4.19 -20.29 2.23
C GLN A 183 4.65 -19.67 3.56
N PHE A 184 3.88 -19.83 4.64
CA PHE A 184 4.19 -19.28 5.96
C PHE A 184 4.89 -20.31 6.85
N VAL A 185 6.17 -20.05 7.15
CA VAL A 185 6.94 -20.92 8.05
C VAL A 185 6.65 -20.52 9.50
N ARG A 186 5.95 -21.40 10.23
CA ARG A 186 5.82 -21.30 11.69
C ARG A 186 7.12 -21.75 12.36
N ARG A 187 7.65 -20.94 13.28
CA ARG A 187 8.67 -21.41 14.23
C ARG A 187 8.02 -22.32 15.28
N THR A 188 8.68 -23.45 15.53
CA THR A 188 8.45 -24.36 16.67
C THR A 188 9.34 -23.97 17.84
#